data_AF-R4LTZ1-F1
#
_entry.id   AF-R4LTZ1-F1
#
_cell.length_a   1.000
_cell.length_b   1.000
_cell.length_c   1.000
_cell.angle_alpha   90.00
_cell.angle_beta   90.00
_cell.angle_gamma   90.00
#
_symmetry.space_group_name_H-M   'P 1'
#
loop_
_entity.id
_entity.type
_entity.pdbx_description
1 polymer ?
#
loop_
_entity_poly.entity_id
_entity_poly.type
_entity_poly.pdbx_seq_one_letter_code
_entity_poly.pdbx_strand_id
1 'polypeptide(L)' 'MSDKLIDDVMAVAHSVLGPQATPDDNIYSLDGDSVTAVEMAARLEETIGREVDVELVVEAADFTDLARLLAGPATAGR' A
#
# COMPACT_ATOMS: atom_id res chain seq x y z
N MET A 1 -14.18 7.11 -6.68
CA MET A 1 -13.43 7.03 -5.41
C MET A 1 -12.39 5.91 -5.44
N SER A 2 -12.75 4.66 -5.72
CA SER A 2 -11.83 3.51 -5.70
C SER A 2 -10.68 3.57 -6.71
N ASP A 3 -10.90 4.20 -7.87
CA ASP A 3 -9.89 4.32 -8.95
C ASP A 3 -8.70 5.23 -8.58
N LYS A 4 -8.93 6.23 -7.71
CA LYS A 4 -7.86 7.16 -7.30
C LYS A 4 -6.95 6.53 -6.25
N LEU A 5 -7.50 5.76 -5.32
CA LEU A 5 -6.70 5.12 -4.27
C LEU A 5 -5.72 4.10 -4.84
N ILE A 6 -6.14 3.33 -5.85
CA ILE A 6 -5.21 2.40 -6.51
C ILE A 6 -4.10 3.15 -7.27
N ASP A 7 -4.39 4.29 -7.88
CA ASP A 7 -3.37 5.13 -8.52
C ASP A 7 -2.36 5.67 -7.50
N ASP A 8 -2.83 6.18 -6.35
CA ASP A 8 -1.98 6.65 -5.25
C ASP A 8 -1.12 5.50 -4.68
N VAL A 9 -1.70 4.31 -4.47
CA VAL A 9 -0.96 3.13 -4.00
C VAL A 9 0.10 2.70 -5.00
N MET A 10 -0.23 2.65 -6.28
CA MET A 10 0.70 2.27 -7.34
C MET A 10 1.83 3.28 -7.51
N ALA A 11 1.55 4.59 -7.36
CA ALA A 11 2.57 5.63 -7.38
C ALA A 11 3.59 5.44 -6.25
N VAL A 12 3.12 5.10 -5.04
CA VAL A 12 3.99 4.77 -3.91
C VAL A 12 4.75 3.46 -4.15
N ALA A 13 4.08 2.42 -4.63
CA ALA A 13 4.69 1.14 -4.97
C ALA A 13 5.84 1.33 -5.98
N HIS A 14 5.63 2.14 -7.02
CA HIS A 14 6.67 2.46 -8.00
C HIS A 14 7.84 3.24 -7.42
N SER A 15 7.60 4.09 -6.42
CA SER A 15 8.68 4.83 -5.74
C SER A 15 9.50 3.95 -4.80
N VAL A 16 8.92 2.90 -4.22
CA VAL A 16 9.55 2.07 -3.19
C VAL A 16 10.14 0.79 -3.78
N LEU A 17 9.35 0.08 -4.59
CA LEU A 17 9.70 -1.23 -5.19
C LEU A 17 10.26 -1.08 -6.61
N GLY A 18 9.89 0.00 -7.30
CA GLY A 18 10.28 0.27 -8.68
C GLY A 18 9.13 0.11 -9.69
N PRO A 19 9.37 0.53 -10.94
CA PRO A 19 8.33 0.65 -11.98
C PRO A 19 7.76 -0.68 -12.48
N GLN A 20 8.35 -1.82 -12.08
CA GLN A 20 7.88 -3.15 -12.42
C GLN A 20 6.71 -3.62 -11.56
N ALA A 21 6.36 -2.90 -10.49
CA ALA A 21 5.23 -3.29 -9.65
C ALA A 21 3.91 -3.19 -10.42
N THR A 22 3.06 -4.21 -10.25
CA THR A 22 1.74 -4.30 -10.89
C THR A 22 0.64 -4.42 -9.84
N PRO A 23 -0.62 -4.03 -10.13
CA PRO A 23 -1.69 -4.00 -9.12
C PRO A 23 -2.04 -5.35 -8.47
N ASP A 24 -1.68 -6.45 -9.12
CA ASP A 24 -1.90 -7.84 -8.66
C ASP A 24 -0.67 -8.38 -7.90
N ASP A 25 0.37 -7.55 -7.76
CA ASP A 25 1.61 -7.87 -7.08
C ASP A 25 1.58 -7.37 -5.62
N ASN A 26 2.52 -7.87 -4.81
CA ASN A 26 2.66 -7.59 -3.40
C ASN A 26 4.13 -7.26 -3.10
N ILE A 27 4.39 -6.50 -2.04
CA ILE A 27 5.74 -6.17 -1.59
C ILE A 27 6.66 -7.41 -1.58
N TYR A 28 6.17 -8.57 -1.10
CA TYR A 28 6.95 -9.81 -1.02
C TYR A 28 7.30 -10.43 -2.38
N SER A 29 6.48 -10.24 -3.41
CA SER A 29 6.74 -10.75 -4.76
C SER A 29 7.88 -10.02 -5.46
N LEU A 30 8.15 -8.79 -5.04
CA LEU A 30 9.15 -7.88 -5.61
C LEU A 30 10.43 -7.77 -4.79
N ASP A 31 10.74 -8.79 -3.97
CA ASP A 31 11.86 -8.77 -3.02
C ASP A 31 11.70 -7.70 -1.92
N GLY A 32 10.48 -7.21 -1.72
CA GLY A 32 10.13 -6.31 -0.64
C GLY A 32 10.10 -7.04 0.70
N ASP A 33 10.73 -6.41 1.68
CA ASP A 33 10.91 -6.96 3.02
C ASP A 33 10.11 -6.15 4.05
N SER A 34 10.26 -6.47 5.34
CA SER A 34 9.57 -5.74 6.41
C SER A 34 9.87 -4.23 6.39
N VAL A 35 11.07 -3.85 5.95
CA VAL A 35 11.47 -2.44 5.77
C VAL A 35 10.65 -1.78 4.68
N THR A 36 10.47 -2.47 3.56
CA THR A 36 9.68 -2.02 2.42
C THR A 36 8.22 -1.81 2.81
N ALA A 37 7.66 -2.70 3.63
CA ALA A 37 6.31 -2.55 4.18
C ALA A 37 6.16 -1.25 4.98
N VAL A 38 7.10 -0.98 5.89
CA VAL A 38 7.10 0.22 6.74
C VAL A 38 7.28 1.49 5.91
N GLU A 39 8.21 1.49 4.95
CA GLU A 39 8.41 2.65 4.06
C GLU A 39 7.18 2.91 3.18
N MET A 40 6.53 1.84 2.69
CA MET A 40 5.33 1.96 1.89
C MET A 40 4.18 2.53 2.72
N ALA A 41 3.98 2.03 3.94
CA ALA A 41 2.99 2.57 4.87
C ALA A 41 3.20 4.07 5.09
N ALA A 42 4.42 4.48 5.49
CA ALA A 42 4.75 5.90 5.72
C ALA A 42 4.49 6.78 4.47
N ARG A 43 4.84 6.30 3.27
CA ARG A 43 4.61 7.04 2.02
C ARG A 43 3.14 7.12 1.63
N LEU A 44 2.36 6.07 1.91
CA LEU A 44 0.92 6.08 1.72
C LEU A 44 0.26 7.08 2.67
N GLU A 45 0.74 7.20 3.91
CA GLU A 45 0.26 8.21 4.86
C GLU A 45 0.47 9.63 4.34
N GLU A 46 1.66 9.91 3.81
CA GLU A 46 2.01 11.20 3.21
C GLU A 46 1.15 11.52 1.97
N THR A 47 0.86 10.50 1.15
CA THR A 47 0.14 10.65 -0.13
C THR A 47 -1.37 10.80 0.07
N ILE A 48 -1.96 9.94 0.91
CA ILE A 48 -3.40 9.87 1.16
C ILE A 48 -3.81 10.88 2.25
N GLY A 49 -2.86 11.30 3.10
CA GLY A 49 -3.09 12.22 4.21
C GLY A 49 -3.86 11.59 5.37
N ARG A 50 -3.72 10.28 5.57
CA ARG A 50 -4.39 9.50 6.62
C ARG A 50 -3.41 8.50 7.21
N GLU A 51 -3.61 8.11 8.46
CA GLU A 51 -2.82 7.07 9.10
C GLU A 51 -3.04 5.73 8.40
N VAL A 52 -1.94 5.03 8.10
CA VAL A 52 -1.91 3.74 7.39
C VAL A 52 -1.08 2.78 8.21
N ASP A 53 -1.77 1.83 8.84
CA ASP A 53 -1.11 0.76 9.58
C ASP A 53 -0.27 -0.12 8.65
N VAL A 54 0.97 -0.40 9.06
CA VAL A 54 1.84 -1.34 8.34
C VAL A 54 1.23 -2.74 8.27
N GLU A 55 0.39 -3.09 9.24
CA GLU A 55 -0.35 -4.36 9.26
C GLU A 55 -1.25 -4.49 8.02
N LEU A 56 -1.90 -3.40 7.57
CA LEU A 56 -2.70 -3.42 6.34
C LEU A 56 -1.85 -3.67 5.09
N VAL A 57 -0.63 -3.13 5.05
CA VAL A 57 0.31 -3.33 3.94
C VAL A 57 0.79 -4.78 3.89
N VAL A 58 0.99 -5.40 5.06
CA VAL A 58 1.42 -6.79 5.19
C VAL A 58 0.28 -7.79 4.97
N GLU A 59 -0.92 -7.47 5.44
CA GLU A 59 -2.12 -8.33 5.30
C GLU A 59 -2.71 -8.29 3.88
N ALA A 60 -2.54 -7.19 3.15
CA ALA A 60 -3.02 -7.08 1.79
C ALA A 60 -2.41 -8.17 0.90
N ALA A 61 -3.26 -8.86 0.14
CA ALA A 61 -2.81 -9.87 -0.81
C ALA A 61 -2.03 -9.25 -1.99
N ASP A 62 -2.45 -8.06 -2.41
CA ASP A 62 -1.94 -7.30 -3.53
C ASP A 62 -2.28 -5.80 -3.38
N PHE A 63 -1.72 -4.94 -4.23
CA PHE A 63 -1.97 -3.49 -4.16
C PHE A 63 -3.43 -3.10 -4.42
N THR A 64 -4.18 -3.90 -5.17
CA THR A 64 -5.62 -3.66 -5.42
C THR A 64 -6.42 -3.90 -4.14
N ASP A 65 -6.09 -4.97 -3.41
CA ASP A 65 -6.67 -5.26 -2.11
C ASP A 65 -6.29 -4.20 -1.08
N LEU A 66 -5.03 -3.76 -1.05
CA LEU A 66 -4.57 -2.66 -0.19
C LEU A 66 -5.40 -1.38 -0.43
N ALA A 67 -5.59 -0.98 -1.68
CA ALA A 67 -6.42 0.18 -2.01
C ALA A 67 -7.88 0.03 -1.55
N ARG A 68 -8.43 -1.19 -1.57
CA ARG A 68 -9.77 -1.48 -1.04
C ARG A 68 -9.83 -1.40 0.48
N LEU A 69 -8.82 -1.94 1.18
CA LEU A 69 -8.71 -1.86 2.63
C LEU A 69 -8.64 -0.39 3.08
N LEU A 70 -7.87 0.44 2.37
CA LEU A 70 -7.76 1.88 2.59
C LEU A 70 -9.04 2.67 2.26
N ALA A 71 -9.83 2.18 1.29
CA ALA A 71 -11.14 2.73 0.96
C ALA A 71 -12.22 2.36 2.00
N GLY A 72 -12.02 1.26 2.73
CA GLY A 72 -12.87 0.86 3.85
C GLY A 72 -12.76 1.81 5.04
N PRO A 73 -13.64 1.69 6.05
CA PRO A 73 -13.41 2.35 7.32
C PRO A 73 -12.05 1.88 7.82
N ALA A 74 -11.11 2.83 8.00
CA ALA A 74 -9.80 2.53 8.54
C ALA A 74 -10.03 1.72 9.81
N THR A 75 -9.67 0.44 9.76
CA THR A 75 -9.77 -0.42 10.93
C THR A 75 -8.70 0.12 11.86
N ALA A 76 -9.14 0.99 12.76
CA ALA A 76 -8.30 1.65 13.73
C ALA A 76 -7.45 0.58 14.44
N GLY A 77 -6.12 0.72 14.33
CA GLY A 77 -5.19 0.07 15.23
C GLY A 77 -5.73 0.18 16.67
N ARG A 78 -5.85 -0.98 17.32
CA ARG A 78 -6.46 -1.12 18.64
C ARG A 78 -5.45 -0.84 19.75
#